data_AF-A0A3M1ZSH4-F1
#
_entry.id   AF-A0A3M1ZSH4-F1
#
_cell.length_a   1.000
_cell.length_b   1.000
_cell.length_c   1.000
_cell.angle_alpha   90.00
_cell.angle_beta   90.00
_cell.angle_gamma   90.00
#
_symmetry.space_group_name_H-M   'P 1'
#
loop_
_entity.id
_entity.type
_entity.pdbx_description
1 polymer ?
#
loop_
_entity_poly.entity_id
_entity_poly.type
_entity_poly.pdbx_seq_one_letter_code
_entity_poly.pdbx_strand_id
1 'polypeptide(L)'
;PRRWTLWCTSATVVAISLFHYAPAVLTDIAFTMLVTLFVGLSVSFVRTGSRRLLIAIALTAALAMLLRYMGVAVVGAGFILTMFFPYQLSWKNRLRQTVLYGLLAAPLPLLWLLHNVMMSSTAAGQFYSYGYTFFQHLRLSVAALGSWFFPVRIPMVIQLCVAAIFVITGVLLWSKPAEPKKDQRDWQTTPVLVMVGFIILFYSLTLLASWRFTTAELEDYQRYLTPILVPLLCLIAITLYRLTRYLQRHGTRGRLFGGLVTVLAYLWLVFPIYRDVDYARSIIAEGGGGYTARHWRESQTLKELASIGGQTILSNAPAAVYFYTGRTARSVPFQWKRDSIPCPQVSVQDSALLVWFLPGAHWSKENRRKNAMITPRIYDEHCGLKRLRATKD
;
A
#
# COMPACT_ATOMS: atom_id res chain seq x y z
N PRO A 1 -27.07 -2.74 11.69
CA PRO A 1 -25.84 -3.56 11.62
C PRO A 1 -25.64 -4.26 10.27
N ARG A 2 -26.49 -5.24 9.88
CA ARG A 2 -26.31 -6.03 8.64
C ARG A 2 -26.07 -5.19 7.37
N ARG A 3 -26.89 -4.15 7.14
CA ARG A 3 -26.74 -3.25 5.98
C ARG A 3 -25.39 -2.52 5.90
N TRP A 4 -24.79 -2.19 7.04
CA TRP A 4 -23.50 -1.48 7.11
C TRP A 4 -22.31 -2.42 7.04
N THR A 5 -22.47 -3.65 7.53
CA THR A 5 -21.53 -4.74 7.26
C THR A 5 -21.49 -5.05 5.77
N LEU A 6 -22.66 -5.21 5.13
CA LEU A 6 -22.76 -5.42 3.69
C LEU A 6 -22.12 -4.26 2.92
N TRP A 7 -22.44 -3.02 3.27
CA TRP A 7 -21.83 -1.85 2.66
C TRP A 7 -20.30 -1.84 2.80
N CYS A 8 -19.77 -2.14 3.98
CA CYS A 8 -18.32 -2.19 4.21
C CYS A 8 -17.64 -3.28 3.37
N THR A 9 -18.26 -4.46 3.29
CA THR A 9 -17.77 -5.56 2.46
C THR A 9 -17.80 -5.19 0.98
N SER A 10 -18.92 -4.65 0.49
CA SER A 10 -19.05 -4.16 -0.89
C SER A 10 -18.00 -3.09 -1.19
N ALA A 11 -17.85 -2.09 -0.33
CA ALA A 11 -16.84 -1.03 -0.45
C ALA A 11 -15.42 -1.58 -0.50
N THR A 12 -15.13 -2.65 0.25
CA THR A 12 -13.81 -3.30 0.25
C THR A 12 -13.54 -4.05 -1.07
N VAL A 13 -14.56 -4.73 -1.61
CA VAL A 13 -14.45 -5.47 -2.87
C VAL A 13 -14.20 -4.52 -4.05
N VAL A 14 -14.87 -3.37 -4.07
CA VAL A 14 -14.75 -2.36 -5.13
C VAL A 14 -13.72 -1.28 -4.78
N ALA A 15 -12.81 -1.55 -3.85
CA ALA A 15 -11.87 -0.52 -3.42
C ALA A 15 -10.78 -0.32 -4.48
N ILE A 16 -10.77 0.87 -5.10
CA ILE A 16 -9.87 1.25 -6.19
C ILE A 16 -8.42 0.85 -5.91
N SER A 17 -7.89 1.15 -4.72
CA SER A 17 -6.49 0.85 -4.41
C SER A 17 -6.21 -0.66 -4.35
N LEU A 18 -7.13 -1.49 -3.86
CA LEU A 18 -6.93 -2.94 -3.85
C LEU A 18 -7.02 -3.53 -5.25
N PHE A 19 -8.00 -3.09 -6.04
CA PHE A 19 -8.17 -3.55 -7.41
C PHE A 19 -7.00 -3.14 -8.30
N HIS A 20 -6.50 -1.92 -8.14
CA HIS A 20 -5.40 -1.38 -8.94
C HIS A 20 -4.10 -2.17 -8.82
N TYR A 21 -3.79 -2.67 -7.62
CA TYR A 21 -2.54 -3.40 -7.36
C TYR A 21 -2.66 -4.93 -7.53
N ALA A 22 -3.86 -5.47 -7.75
CA ALA A 22 -4.06 -6.91 -7.92
C ALA A 22 -3.33 -7.52 -9.13
N PRO A 23 -3.35 -6.90 -10.32
CA PRO A 23 -2.68 -7.46 -11.51
C PRO A 23 -1.15 -7.52 -11.36
N ALA A 24 -0.58 -6.66 -10.53
CA ALA A 24 0.86 -6.58 -10.33
C ALA A 24 1.41 -7.63 -9.36
N VAL A 25 0.53 -8.46 -8.75
CA VAL A 25 0.89 -9.52 -7.77
C VAL A 25 1.83 -9.00 -6.68
N LEU A 26 1.59 -7.77 -6.24
CA LEU A 26 2.41 -7.13 -5.23
C LEU A 26 2.04 -7.61 -3.83
N THR A 27 2.96 -7.43 -2.87
CA THR A 27 2.77 -7.86 -1.48
C THR A 27 1.65 -7.12 -0.74
N ASP A 28 1.09 -6.06 -1.32
CA ASP A 28 0.15 -5.12 -0.72
C ASP A 28 -1.20 -5.75 -0.37
N ILE A 29 -1.72 -6.61 -1.24
CA ILE A 29 -3.01 -7.29 -1.01
C ILE A 29 -2.86 -8.29 0.12
N ALA A 30 -1.84 -9.15 0.06
CA ALA A 30 -1.56 -10.12 1.11
C ALA A 30 -1.29 -9.41 2.46
N PHE A 31 -0.57 -8.29 2.44
CA PHE A 31 -0.32 -7.51 3.65
C PHE A 31 -1.60 -6.87 4.19
N THR A 32 -2.45 -6.30 3.33
CA THR A 32 -3.75 -5.72 3.74
C THR A 32 -4.69 -6.79 4.29
N MET A 33 -4.66 -8.00 3.73
CA MET A 33 -5.40 -9.16 4.27
C MET A 33 -4.91 -9.51 5.68
N LEU A 34 -3.60 -9.57 5.90
CA LEU A 34 -3.02 -9.84 7.24
C LEU A 34 -3.37 -8.74 8.24
N VAL A 35 -3.34 -7.46 7.86
CA VAL A 35 -3.79 -6.34 8.71
C VAL A 35 -5.27 -6.48 9.06
N THR A 36 -6.12 -6.83 8.10
CA THR A 36 -7.55 -7.03 8.32
C THR A 36 -7.82 -8.23 9.25
N LEU A 37 -7.12 -9.33 9.02
CA LEU A 37 -7.17 -10.52 9.88
C LEU A 37 -6.72 -10.19 11.30
N PHE A 38 -5.63 -9.43 11.44
CA PHE A 38 -5.12 -8.96 12.73
C PHE A 38 -6.18 -8.14 13.49
N VAL A 39 -6.87 -7.20 12.82
CA VAL A 39 -7.99 -6.45 13.43
C VAL A 39 -9.09 -7.39 13.92
N GLY A 40 -9.53 -8.32 13.05
CA GLY A 40 -10.62 -9.24 13.38
C GLY A 40 -10.30 -10.16 14.55
N LEU A 41 -9.09 -10.71 14.58
CA LEU A 41 -8.59 -11.54 15.68
C LEU A 41 -8.44 -10.71 16.95
N SER A 42 -7.92 -9.48 16.86
CA SER A 42 -7.74 -8.56 17.99
C SER A 42 -9.06 -8.24 18.68
N VAL A 43 -10.11 -7.96 17.90
CA VAL A 43 -11.46 -7.74 18.44
C VAL A 43 -11.96 -8.97 19.18
N SER A 44 -11.78 -10.16 18.60
CA SER A 44 -12.19 -11.43 19.23
C SER A 44 -11.40 -11.70 20.50
N PHE A 45 -10.10 -11.37 20.51
CA PHE A 45 -9.23 -11.52 21.68
C PHE A 45 -9.62 -10.59 22.82
N VAL A 46 -9.87 -9.30 22.55
CA VAL A 46 -10.33 -8.35 23.59
C VAL A 46 -11.63 -8.81 24.25
N ARG A 47 -12.51 -9.45 23.49
CA ARG A 47 -13.80 -9.95 24.01
C ARG A 47 -13.66 -11.22 24.86
N THR A 48 -12.76 -12.12 24.49
CA THR A 48 -12.71 -13.47 25.07
C THR A 48 -11.49 -13.74 25.96
N GLY A 49 -10.44 -12.92 25.84
CA GLY A 49 -9.14 -13.15 26.48
C GLY A 49 -8.44 -14.46 26.04
N SER A 50 -8.90 -15.11 24.97
CA SER A 50 -8.45 -16.46 24.59
C SER A 50 -6.97 -16.50 24.19
N ARG A 51 -6.21 -17.42 24.79
CA ARG A 51 -4.78 -17.64 24.46
C ARG A 51 -4.58 -18.10 23.02
N ARG A 52 -5.53 -18.86 22.45
CA ARG A 52 -5.43 -19.30 21.03
C ARG A 52 -5.48 -18.10 20.09
N LEU A 53 -6.34 -17.13 20.38
CA LEU A 53 -6.41 -15.89 19.61
C LEU A 53 -5.16 -15.04 19.79
N LEU A 54 -4.58 -14.97 21.00
CA LEU A 54 -3.31 -14.29 21.23
C LEU A 54 -2.18 -14.84 20.34
N ILE A 55 -2.06 -16.17 20.26
CA ILE A 55 -1.09 -16.84 19.38
C ILE A 55 -1.38 -16.48 17.92
N ALA A 56 -2.63 -16.56 17.48
CA ALA A 56 -3.02 -16.23 16.11
C ALA A 56 -2.69 -14.76 15.74
N ILE A 57 -2.95 -13.81 16.65
CA ILE A 57 -2.62 -12.40 16.48
C ILE A 57 -1.10 -12.21 16.37
N ALA A 58 -0.32 -12.86 17.24
CA ALA A 58 1.15 -12.78 17.22
C ALA A 58 1.74 -13.31 15.92
N LEU A 59 1.28 -14.49 15.46
CA LEU A 59 1.71 -15.08 14.20
C LEU A 59 1.31 -14.22 13.01
N THR A 60 0.09 -13.67 13.00
CA THR A 60 -0.38 -12.76 11.94
C THR A 60 0.48 -11.49 11.88
N ALA A 61 0.86 -10.92 13.04
CA ALA A 61 1.73 -9.75 13.11
C ALA A 61 3.15 -10.05 12.63
N ALA A 62 3.72 -11.20 13.01
CA ALA A 62 5.02 -11.66 12.53
C ALA A 62 5.03 -11.81 11.00
N LEU A 63 4.02 -12.50 10.45
CA LEU A 63 3.86 -12.68 9.00
C LEU A 63 3.69 -11.33 8.28
N ALA A 64 2.92 -10.40 8.85
CA ALA A 64 2.75 -9.06 8.29
C ALA A 64 4.10 -8.33 8.21
N MET A 65 4.91 -8.39 9.26
CA MET A 65 6.23 -7.75 9.30
C MET A 65 7.26 -8.39 8.36
N LEU A 66 7.21 -9.71 8.18
CA LEU A 66 8.06 -10.42 7.21
C LEU A 66 7.67 -10.08 5.77
N LEU A 67 6.38 -9.94 5.51
CA LEU A 67 5.88 -9.59 4.19
C LEU A 67 6.23 -8.15 3.82
N ARG A 68 6.18 -7.22 4.79
CA ARG A 68 6.58 -5.83 4.64
C ARG A 68 7.13 -5.27 5.94
N TYR A 69 8.23 -4.51 5.88
CA TYR A 69 8.80 -3.82 7.06
C TYR A 69 7.79 -2.92 7.79
N MET A 70 6.81 -2.35 7.07
CA MET A 70 5.71 -1.58 7.66
C MET A 70 4.81 -2.40 8.61
N GLY A 71 4.88 -3.73 8.57
CA GLY A 71 4.24 -4.61 9.54
C GLY A 71 4.77 -4.47 10.96
N VAL A 72 5.89 -3.76 11.17
CA VAL A 72 6.28 -3.27 12.52
C VAL A 72 5.16 -2.49 13.19
N ALA A 73 4.32 -1.81 12.40
CA ALA A 73 3.13 -1.12 12.89
C ALA A 73 2.14 -2.10 13.54
N VAL A 74 1.92 -3.25 12.91
CA VAL A 74 1.03 -4.31 13.40
C VAL A 74 1.61 -4.96 14.66
N VAL A 75 2.93 -5.18 14.68
CA VAL A 75 3.63 -5.71 15.86
C VAL A 75 3.46 -4.78 17.06
N GLY A 76 3.75 -3.49 16.89
CA GLY A 76 3.59 -2.47 17.94
C GLY A 76 2.14 -2.31 18.42
N ALA A 77 1.18 -2.35 17.49
CA ALA A 77 -0.23 -2.34 17.82
C ALA A 77 -0.64 -3.53 18.70
N GLY A 78 -0.09 -4.72 18.45
CA GLY A 78 -0.36 -5.89 19.28
C GLY A 78 0.20 -5.78 20.70
N PHE A 79 1.39 -5.20 20.88
CA PHE A 79 1.94 -4.94 22.24
C PHE A 79 1.02 -4.04 23.07
N ILE A 80 0.53 -2.97 22.45
CA ILE A 80 -0.37 -2.02 23.12
C ILE A 80 -1.73 -2.67 23.37
N LEU A 81 -2.24 -3.43 22.39
CA LEU A 81 -3.46 -4.20 22.54
C LEU A 81 -3.40 -5.12 23.76
N THR A 82 -2.38 -5.97 23.87
CA THR A 82 -2.28 -6.96 24.94
C THR A 82 -2.02 -6.33 26.31
N MET A 83 -1.36 -5.16 26.34
CA MET A 83 -1.03 -4.46 27.58
C MET A 83 -2.20 -3.67 28.16
N PHE A 84 -3.05 -3.05 27.33
CA PHE A 84 -4.03 -2.06 27.81
C PHE A 84 -5.50 -2.46 27.68
N PHE A 85 -5.86 -3.37 26.78
CA PHE A 85 -7.26 -3.65 26.43
C PHE A 85 -7.93 -4.84 27.12
N PRO A 86 -7.20 -5.83 27.69
CA PRO A 86 -7.82 -6.82 28.56
C PRO A 86 -8.19 -6.19 29.92
N TYR A 87 -9.21 -5.32 29.93
CA TYR A 87 -9.59 -4.53 31.11
C TYR A 87 -9.91 -5.40 32.33
N GLN A 88 -10.42 -6.60 32.09
CA GLN A 88 -10.80 -7.58 33.12
C GLN A 88 -9.60 -8.34 33.71
N LEU A 89 -8.42 -8.28 33.08
CA LEU A 89 -7.23 -8.98 33.56
C LEU A 89 -6.43 -8.11 34.52
N SER A 90 -5.85 -8.74 35.55
CA SER A 90 -4.85 -8.12 36.42
C SER A 90 -3.60 -7.72 35.65
N TRP A 91 -2.88 -6.69 36.12
CA TRP A 91 -1.63 -6.22 35.51
C TRP A 91 -0.60 -7.33 35.27
N LYS A 92 -0.47 -8.28 36.21
CA LYS A 92 0.41 -9.44 36.06
C LYS A 92 0.03 -10.31 34.88
N ASN A 93 -1.26 -10.55 34.67
CA ASN A 93 -1.75 -11.34 33.53
C ASN A 93 -1.61 -10.58 32.21
N ARG A 94 -1.80 -9.26 32.20
CA ARG A 94 -1.53 -8.42 31.03
C ARG A 94 -0.07 -8.48 30.63
N LEU A 95 0.85 -8.31 31.59
CA LEU A 95 2.29 -8.42 31.35
C LEU A 95 2.65 -9.80 30.79
N ARG A 96 2.12 -10.89 31.38
CA ARG A 96 2.35 -12.25 30.88
C ARG A 96 1.87 -12.44 29.43
N GLN A 97 0.71 -11.89 29.07
CA GLN A 97 0.18 -11.97 27.70
C GLN A 97 1.02 -11.13 26.73
N THR A 98 1.44 -9.94 27.13
CA THR A 98 2.32 -9.07 26.33
C THR A 98 3.69 -9.69 26.10
N VAL A 99 4.28 -10.31 27.12
CA VAL A 99 5.54 -11.08 26.99
C VAL A 99 5.35 -12.26 26.04
N LEU A 100 4.28 -13.04 26.22
CA LEU A 100 3.98 -14.17 25.33
C LEU A 100 3.77 -13.71 23.88
N TYR A 101 3.05 -12.60 23.67
CA TYR A 101 2.88 -12.00 22.35
C TYR A 101 4.23 -11.61 21.75
N GLY A 102 5.08 -10.90 22.50
CA GLY A 102 6.41 -10.49 22.03
C GLY A 102 7.31 -11.66 21.67
N LEU A 103 7.32 -12.72 22.50
CA LEU A 103 8.06 -13.96 22.25
C LEU A 103 7.60 -14.71 21.00
N LEU A 104 6.37 -14.49 20.53
CA LEU A 104 5.84 -15.14 19.33
C LEU A 104 5.94 -14.24 18.10
N ALA A 105 5.72 -12.93 18.26
CA ALA A 105 5.65 -11.99 17.15
C ALA A 105 7.04 -11.50 16.68
N ALA A 106 8.00 -11.37 17.59
CA ALA A 106 9.28 -10.72 17.32
C ALA A 106 10.41 -11.62 16.77
N PRO A 107 10.58 -12.89 17.20
CA PRO A 107 11.81 -13.63 16.85
C PRO A 107 12.03 -13.79 15.35
N LEU A 108 10.98 -14.18 14.60
CA LEU A 108 11.14 -14.45 13.17
C LEU A 108 11.48 -13.18 12.37
N PRO A 109 10.78 -12.04 12.54
CA PRO A 109 11.22 -10.77 11.95
C PRO A 109 12.62 -10.33 12.38
N LEU A 110 12.98 -10.47 13.66
CA LEU A 110 14.29 -10.07 14.16
C LEU A 110 15.43 -10.90 13.56
N LEU A 111 15.24 -12.22 13.44
CA LEU A 111 16.21 -13.12 12.79
C LEU A 111 16.39 -12.75 11.31
N TRP A 112 15.30 -12.39 10.62
CA TRP A 112 15.38 -11.94 9.23
C TRP A 112 16.13 -10.60 9.09
N LEU A 113 15.85 -9.64 9.96
CA LEU A 113 16.57 -8.37 9.97
C LEU A 113 18.05 -8.56 10.29
N LEU A 114 18.38 -9.44 11.24
CA LEU A 114 19.76 -9.80 11.56
C LEU A 114 20.47 -10.42 10.36
N HIS A 115 19.83 -11.38 9.69
CA HIS A 115 20.33 -11.96 8.45
C HIS A 115 20.63 -10.89 7.39
N ASN A 116 19.72 -9.92 7.19
CA ASN A 116 19.94 -8.85 6.24
C ASN A 116 21.13 -7.96 6.61
N VAL A 117 21.29 -7.63 7.89
CA VAL A 117 22.46 -6.87 8.38
C VAL A 117 23.75 -7.64 8.13
N MET A 118 23.77 -8.94 8.39
CA MET A 118 24.95 -9.79 8.17
C MET A 118 25.32 -9.90 6.69
N MET A 119 24.34 -9.98 5.79
CA MET A 119 24.58 -10.17 4.36
C MET A 119 24.80 -8.87 3.58
N SER A 120 24.23 -7.76 4.03
CA SER A 120 24.16 -6.52 3.24
C SER A 120 24.55 -5.24 4.00
N SER A 121 24.95 -5.36 5.27
CA SER A 121 25.21 -4.23 6.18
C SER A 121 24.00 -3.30 6.39
N THR A 122 22.80 -3.70 5.94
CA THR A 122 21.56 -2.95 6.11
C THR A 122 20.44 -3.88 6.58
N ALA A 123 19.61 -3.45 7.51
CA ALA A 123 18.51 -4.29 8.03
C ALA A 123 17.35 -4.40 7.04
N ALA A 124 17.10 -3.34 6.28
CA ALA A 124 15.93 -3.19 5.42
C ALA A 124 16.29 -2.76 3.98
N GLY A 125 17.55 -2.90 3.58
CA GLY A 125 18.06 -2.48 2.27
C GLY A 125 18.58 -1.04 2.26
N GLN A 126 19.07 -0.62 1.10
CA GLN A 126 19.49 0.76 0.86
C GLN A 126 18.27 1.66 0.64
N PHE A 127 18.31 2.86 1.22
CA PHE A 127 17.26 3.85 1.07
C PHE A 127 17.75 5.01 0.19
N TYR A 128 16.94 5.38 -0.79
CA TYR A 128 17.17 6.59 -1.57
C TYR A 128 16.34 7.74 -0.99
N SER A 129 17.01 8.76 -0.47
CA SER A 129 16.35 9.99 -0.03
C SER A 129 16.08 10.88 -1.24
N TYR A 130 14.81 11.14 -1.54
CA TYR A 130 14.38 11.99 -2.67
C TYR A 130 14.29 13.49 -2.31
N GLY A 131 14.71 13.89 -1.10
CA GLY A 131 14.74 15.30 -0.70
C GLY A 131 13.36 15.94 -0.50
N TYR A 132 12.28 15.17 -0.47
CA TYR A 132 10.94 15.69 -0.15
C TYR A 132 10.88 16.20 1.29
N THR A 133 10.14 17.28 1.53
CA THR A 133 9.89 17.81 2.88
C THR A 133 8.72 17.09 3.54
N PHE A 134 8.67 17.10 4.88
CA PHE A 134 7.55 16.54 5.65
C PHE A 134 6.16 16.99 5.13
N PHE A 135 6.01 18.28 4.82
CA PHE A 135 4.74 18.82 4.30
C PHE A 135 4.40 18.29 2.91
N GLN A 136 5.39 17.97 2.08
CA GLN A 136 5.16 17.32 0.78
C GLN A 136 4.65 15.89 0.97
N HIS A 137 5.27 15.11 1.87
CA HIS A 137 4.77 13.76 2.23
C HIS A 137 3.33 13.80 2.76
N LEU A 138 3.02 14.77 3.63
CA LEU A 138 1.66 14.95 4.15
C LEU A 138 0.66 15.31 3.05
N ARG A 139 1.01 16.24 2.14
CA ARG A 139 0.17 16.62 1.01
C ARG A 139 -0.09 15.43 0.08
N LEU A 140 0.94 14.64 -0.23
CA LEU A 140 0.81 13.44 -1.06
C LEU A 140 -0.07 12.38 -0.40
N SER A 141 0.07 12.20 0.91
CA SER A 141 -0.76 11.27 1.69
C SER A 141 -2.24 11.68 1.70
N VAL A 142 -2.53 12.98 1.92
CA VAL A 142 -3.90 13.50 1.86
C VAL A 142 -4.47 13.37 0.45
N ALA A 143 -3.69 13.71 -0.58
CA ALA A 143 -4.12 13.55 -1.97
C ALA A 143 -4.41 12.08 -2.33
N ALA A 144 -3.59 11.14 -1.84
CA ALA A 144 -3.81 9.71 -2.00
C ALA A 144 -5.11 9.25 -1.34
N LEU A 145 -5.34 9.62 -0.07
CA LEU A 145 -6.60 9.34 0.63
C LEU A 145 -7.81 9.93 -0.09
N GLY A 146 -7.73 11.21 -0.49
CA GLY A 146 -8.81 11.88 -1.20
C GLY A 146 -9.15 11.21 -2.53
N SER A 147 -8.16 10.70 -3.25
CA SER A 147 -8.36 10.02 -4.53
C SER A 147 -9.16 8.71 -4.43
N TRP A 148 -9.27 8.12 -3.23
CA TRP A 148 -10.10 6.95 -2.98
C TRP A 148 -11.59 7.31 -2.83
N PHE A 149 -11.88 8.52 -2.33
CA PHE A 149 -13.25 8.93 -1.97
C PHE A 149 -13.89 9.91 -2.96
N PHE A 150 -13.08 10.65 -3.72
CA PHE A 150 -13.56 11.71 -4.60
C PHE A 150 -13.22 11.45 -6.08
N PRO A 151 -14.18 11.69 -7.01
CA PRO A 151 -13.95 11.51 -8.44
C PRO A 151 -13.05 12.57 -9.07
N VAL A 152 -12.95 13.73 -8.44
CA VAL A 152 -12.18 14.87 -8.94
C VAL A 152 -11.13 15.28 -7.92
N ARG A 153 -10.08 15.95 -8.39
CA ARG A 153 -9.06 16.52 -7.52
C ARG A 153 -9.65 17.70 -6.76
N ILE A 154 -10.07 17.45 -5.51
CA ILE A 154 -10.57 18.48 -4.61
C ILE A 154 -9.38 19.16 -3.90
N PRO A 155 -9.41 20.49 -3.67
CA PRO A 155 -8.43 21.17 -2.83
C PRO A 155 -8.19 20.49 -1.48
N MET A 156 -6.94 20.43 -1.04
CA MET A 156 -6.53 19.78 0.21
C MET A 156 -7.32 20.28 1.43
N VAL A 157 -7.59 21.59 1.49
CA VAL A 157 -8.36 22.20 2.59
C VAL A 157 -9.75 21.58 2.71
N ILE A 158 -10.46 21.39 1.60
CA ILE A 158 -11.80 20.78 1.62
C ILE A 158 -11.71 19.32 2.06
N GLN A 159 -10.71 18.56 1.59
CA GLN A 159 -10.50 17.18 2.03
C GLN A 159 -10.27 17.09 3.54
N LEU A 160 -9.45 17.99 4.09
CA LEU A 160 -9.20 18.08 5.53
C LEU A 160 -10.45 18.49 6.30
N CYS A 161 -11.25 19.44 5.79
CA CYS A 161 -12.53 19.81 6.40
C CYS A 161 -13.50 18.63 6.45
N VAL A 162 -13.65 17.88 5.35
CA VAL A 162 -14.51 16.68 5.31
C VAL A 162 -14.01 15.63 6.30
N ALA A 163 -12.70 15.36 6.33
CA ALA A 163 -12.10 14.43 7.28
C ALA A 163 -12.33 14.90 8.74
N ALA A 164 -12.16 16.18 9.03
CA ALA A 164 -12.39 16.76 10.35
C ALA A 164 -13.87 16.64 10.77
N ILE A 165 -14.82 16.98 9.89
CA ILE A 165 -16.26 16.82 10.14
C ILE A 165 -16.58 15.35 10.44
N PHE A 166 -16.02 14.42 9.65
CA PHE A 166 -16.22 12.99 9.86
C PHE A 166 -15.67 12.53 11.22
N VAL A 167 -14.45 12.95 11.59
CA VAL A 167 -13.83 12.61 12.87
C VAL A 167 -14.62 13.20 14.04
N ILE A 168 -15.00 14.48 13.97
CA ILE A 168 -15.80 15.15 15.01
C ILE A 168 -17.15 14.44 15.17
N THR A 169 -17.83 14.14 14.06
CA THR A 169 -19.10 13.41 14.07
C THR A 169 -18.92 12.02 14.69
N GLY A 170 -17.86 11.30 14.32
CA GLY A 170 -17.49 10.03 14.94
C GLY A 170 -17.32 10.15 16.45
N VAL A 171 -16.45 11.05 16.91
CA VAL A 171 -16.18 11.30 18.33
C VAL A 171 -17.45 11.64 19.11
N LEU A 172 -18.29 12.55 18.60
CA LEU A 172 -19.56 12.93 19.24
C LEU A 172 -20.57 11.77 19.30
N LEU A 173 -20.60 10.90 18.29
CA LEU A 173 -21.45 9.70 18.28
C LEU A 173 -20.86 8.56 19.12
N TRP A 174 -19.55 8.57 19.38
CA TRP A 174 -18.85 7.55 20.16
C TRP A 174 -18.81 7.85 21.65
N SER A 175 -18.82 9.13 22.03
CA SER A 175 -18.83 9.57 23.43
C SER A 175 -20.20 9.39 24.10
N LYS A 176 -21.29 9.34 23.33
CA LYS A 176 -22.63 9.10 23.88
C LYS A 176 -22.73 7.67 24.42
N PRO A 177 -23.06 7.47 25.71
CA PRO A 177 -23.22 6.13 26.27
C PRO A 177 -24.30 5.38 25.50
N ALA A 178 -23.99 4.14 25.12
CA ALA A 178 -24.97 3.26 24.51
C ALA A 178 -26.13 3.08 25.51
N GLU A 179 -27.37 3.28 25.05
CA GLU A 179 -28.55 3.15 25.91
C GLU A 179 -28.58 1.75 26.55
N PRO A 180 -28.50 1.64 27.88
CA PRO A 180 -28.16 0.39 28.57
C PRO A 180 -29.24 -0.70 28.47
N LYS A 181 -30.44 -0.41 27.95
CA LYS A 181 -31.61 -1.30 28.09
C LYS A 181 -32.10 -1.99 26.81
N LYS A 182 -31.57 -1.72 25.61
CA LYS A 182 -32.13 -2.33 24.37
C LYS A 182 -31.16 -2.89 23.34
N ASP A 183 -29.87 -2.57 23.41
CA ASP A 183 -28.91 -3.08 22.41
C ASP A 183 -27.63 -3.59 23.11
N GLN A 184 -27.71 -4.83 23.59
CA GLN A 184 -26.57 -5.64 24.02
C GLN A 184 -25.53 -5.88 22.89
N ARG A 185 -25.66 -5.21 21.74
CA ARG A 185 -24.70 -5.21 20.63
C ARG A 185 -23.81 -3.97 20.60
N ASP A 186 -24.15 -2.87 21.27
CA ASP A 186 -23.37 -1.63 21.16
C ASP A 186 -22.02 -1.70 21.91
N TRP A 187 -21.94 -2.41 23.05
CA TRP A 187 -20.67 -2.65 23.75
C TRP A 187 -19.64 -3.43 22.89
N GLN A 188 -20.12 -4.16 21.89
CA GLN A 188 -19.26 -4.92 20.97
C GLN A 188 -18.52 -4.01 19.98
N THR A 189 -18.96 -2.76 19.77
CA THR A 189 -18.39 -1.84 18.78
C THR A 189 -17.21 -1.02 19.32
N THR A 190 -17.15 -0.78 20.63
CA THR A 190 -16.07 0.02 21.25
C THR A 190 -14.69 -0.62 21.06
N PRO A 191 -14.48 -1.94 21.31
CA PRO A 191 -13.19 -2.56 21.04
C PRO A 191 -12.77 -2.46 19.56
N VAL A 192 -13.72 -2.59 18.64
CA VAL A 192 -13.46 -2.47 17.18
C VAL A 192 -12.98 -1.05 16.85
N LEU A 193 -13.68 -0.04 17.34
CA LEU A 193 -13.32 1.37 17.11
C LEU A 193 -11.93 1.69 17.63
N VAL A 194 -11.61 1.25 18.85
CA VAL A 194 -10.29 1.52 19.40
C VAL A 194 -9.22 0.77 18.61
N MET A 195 -9.43 -0.50 18.24
CA MET A 195 -8.45 -1.25 17.45
C MET A 195 -8.21 -0.65 16.06
N VAL A 196 -9.29 -0.30 15.36
CA VAL A 196 -9.23 0.33 14.05
C VAL A 196 -8.53 1.69 14.13
N GLY A 197 -8.93 2.54 15.09
CA GLY A 197 -8.30 3.83 15.31
C GLY A 197 -6.82 3.71 15.67
N PHE A 198 -6.47 2.71 16.49
CA PHE A 198 -5.10 2.46 16.90
C PHE A 198 -4.22 2.02 15.73
N ILE A 199 -4.68 1.11 14.89
CA ILE A 199 -3.94 0.69 13.70
C ILE A 199 -3.77 1.84 12.72
N ILE A 200 -4.83 2.61 12.45
CA ILE A 200 -4.74 3.78 11.56
C ILE A 200 -3.69 4.77 12.12
N LEU A 201 -3.74 5.07 13.41
CA LEU A 201 -2.79 5.98 14.05
C LEU A 201 -1.37 5.45 13.98
N PHE A 202 -1.12 4.23 14.45
CA PHE A 202 0.23 3.70 14.58
C PHE A 202 0.87 3.41 13.21
N TYR A 203 0.07 2.96 12.24
CA TYR A 203 0.52 2.80 10.86
C TYR A 203 0.85 4.16 10.24
N SER A 204 0.01 5.18 10.44
CA SER A 204 0.28 6.54 9.96
C SER A 204 1.54 7.13 10.60
N LEU A 205 1.74 6.94 11.91
CA LEU A 205 2.96 7.36 12.60
C LEU A 205 4.20 6.62 12.08
N THR A 206 4.07 5.33 11.77
CA THR A 206 5.18 4.55 11.18
C THR A 206 5.53 5.05 9.79
N LEU A 207 4.53 5.35 8.95
CA LEU A 207 4.74 6.00 7.66
C LEU A 207 5.40 7.37 7.80
N LEU A 208 4.91 8.18 8.75
CA LEU A 208 5.47 9.50 9.03
C LEU A 208 6.88 9.41 9.59
N ALA A 209 7.23 8.39 10.38
CA ALA A 209 8.58 8.19 10.90
C ALA A 209 9.53 7.69 9.80
N SER A 210 9.00 6.94 8.83
CA SER A 210 9.76 6.39 7.70
C SER A 210 9.84 7.31 6.49
N TRP A 211 9.35 8.54 6.57
CA TRP A 211 9.34 9.50 5.46
C TRP A 211 10.70 9.69 4.79
N ARG A 212 11.79 9.71 5.57
CA ARG A 212 13.16 9.84 5.05
C ARG A 212 13.63 8.62 4.24
N PHE A 213 12.97 7.49 4.42
CA PHE A 213 13.33 6.20 3.84
C PHE A 213 12.40 5.80 2.69
N THR A 214 11.29 6.52 2.49
CA THR A 214 10.35 6.24 1.39
C THR A 214 10.82 6.89 0.09
N THR A 215 11.01 6.07 -0.93
CA THR A 215 11.19 6.49 -2.33
C THR A 215 9.83 6.96 -2.87
N ALA A 216 9.72 8.17 -3.38
CA ALA A 216 8.42 8.83 -3.49
C ALA A 216 8.08 9.26 -4.92
N GLU A 217 7.38 8.41 -5.68
CA GLU A 217 6.41 8.85 -6.69
C GLU A 217 4.99 8.78 -6.12
N LEU A 218 4.04 9.58 -6.61
CA LEU A 218 2.65 9.62 -6.08
C LEU A 218 1.97 8.24 -6.10
N GLU A 219 2.26 7.43 -7.12
CA GLU A 219 1.74 6.06 -7.27
C GLU A 219 2.19 5.13 -6.14
N ASP A 220 3.37 5.37 -5.57
CA ASP A 220 3.89 4.62 -4.42
C ASP A 220 3.16 4.99 -3.11
N TYR A 221 2.64 6.22 -2.97
CA TYR A 221 1.93 6.63 -1.74
C TYR A 221 0.58 5.96 -1.57
N GLN A 222 -0.18 5.81 -2.66
CA GLN A 222 -1.45 5.09 -2.62
C GLN A 222 -1.23 3.65 -2.15
N ARG A 223 -0.14 3.04 -2.64
CA ARG A 223 0.30 1.70 -2.25
C ARG A 223 0.63 1.62 -0.76
N TYR A 224 1.43 2.54 -0.24
CA TYR A 224 1.80 2.56 1.17
C TYR A 224 0.60 2.73 2.11
N LEU A 225 -0.45 3.46 1.71
CA LEU A 225 -1.63 3.68 2.55
C LEU A 225 -2.69 2.58 2.41
N THR A 226 -2.64 1.75 1.36
CA THR A 226 -3.65 0.70 1.11
C THR A 226 -3.98 -0.18 2.35
N PRO A 227 -3.03 -0.53 3.23
CA PRO A 227 -3.33 -1.36 4.40
C PRO A 227 -4.25 -0.72 5.45
N ILE A 228 -4.35 0.62 5.48
CA ILE A 228 -5.31 1.32 6.36
C ILE A 228 -6.70 1.47 5.74
N LEU A 229 -6.87 1.15 4.46
CA LEU A 229 -8.14 1.31 3.75
C LEU A 229 -9.26 0.49 4.37
N VAL A 230 -9.06 -0.81 4.59
CA VAL A 230 -10.10 -1.68 5.16
C VAL A 230 -10.48 -1.27 6.59
N PRO A 231 -9.52 -1.01 7.50
CA PRO A 231 -9.82 -0.38 8.79
C PRO A 231 -10.61 0.93 8.65
N LEU A 232 -10.22 1.81 7.73
CA LEU A 232 -10.90 3.08 7.49
C LEU A 232 -12.35 2.89 7.01
N LEU A 233 -12.60 1.97 6.08
CA LEU A 233 -13.95 1.64 5.62
C LEU A 233 -14.81 1.07 6.75
N CYS A 234 -14.22 0.26 7.64
CA CYS A 234 -14.91 -0.22 8.84
C CYS A 234 -15.29 0.95 9.77
N LEU A 235 -14.39 1.91 9.97
CA LEU A 235 -14.64 3.11 10.76
C LEU A 235 -15.80 3.95 10.18
N ILE A 236 -15.81 4.12 8.87
CA ILE A 236 -16.89 4.78 8.12
C ILE A 236 -18.21 4.03 8.31
N ALA A 237 -18.24 2.72 8.12
CA ALA A 237 -19.44 1.91 8.29
C ALA A 237 -20.01 1.98 9.72
N ILE A 238 -19.15 1.95 10.74
CA ILE A 238 -19.57 2.08 12.15
C ILE A 238 -20.13 3.48 12.43
N THR A 239 -19.49 4.52 11.91
CA THR A 239 -19.95 5.91 12.05
C THR A 239 -21.31 6.10 11.40
N LEU A 240 -21.49 5.63 10.17
CA LEU A 240 -22.76 5.68 9.45
C LEU A 240 -23.86 4.85 10.14
N TYR A 241 -23.50 3.71 10.73
CA TYR A 241 -24.42 2.94 11.56
C TYR A 241 -24.94 3.74 12.74
N ARG A 242 -24.05 4.36 13.52
CA ARG A 242 -24.45 5.17 14.68
C ARG A 242 -25.19 6.43 14.27
N LEU A 243 -24.78 7.10 13.20
CA LEU A 243 -25.46 8.27 12.66
C LEU A 243 -26.89 7.94 12.25
N THR A 244 -27.09 6.87 11.48
CA THR A 244 -28.44 6.49 11.05
C THR A 244 -29.33 6.04 12.20
N ARG A 245 -28.79 5.35 13.21
CA ARG A 245 -29.52 5.05 14.46
C ARG A 245 -29.91 6.32 15.20
N TYR A 246 -28.99 7.26 15.35
CA TYR A 246 -29.22 8.53 16.02
C TYR A 246 -30.34 9.32 15.33
N LEU A 247 -30.27 9.47 14.00
CA LEU A 247 -31.31 10.15 13.21
C LEU A 247 -32.67 9.46 13.37
N GLN A 248 -32.73 8.13 13.27
CA GLN A 248 -33.98 7.37 13.38
C GLN A 248 -34.72 7.53 14.72
N ARG A 249 -34.02 7.94 15.79
CA ARG A 249 -34.65 8.21 17.10
C ARG A 249 -35.48 9.50 17.11
N HIS A 250 -35.21 10.45 16.20
CA HIS A 250 -35.91 11.74 16.13
C HIS A 250 -37.18 11.68 15.24
N GLY A 251 -37.94 10.59 15.31
CA GLY A 251 -39.25 10.46 14.65
C GLY A 251 -39.22 10.11 13.15
N THR A 252 -40.31 10.39 12.44
CA THR A 252 -40.50 10.07 11.01
C THR A 252 -39.49 10.77 10.10
N ARG A 253 -39.26 12.08 10.32
CA ARG A 253 -38.23 12.84 9.58
C ARG A 253 -36.85 12.23 9.74
N GLY A 254 -36.50 11.86 10.98
CA GLY A 254 -35.26 11.16 11.29
C GLY A 254 -35.09 9.82 10.56
N ARG A 255 -36.18 9.05 10.41
CA ARG A 255 -36.18 7.82 9.59
C ARG A 255 -35.94 8.10 8.11
N LEU A 256 -36.55 9.15 7.55
CA LEU A 256 -36.32 9.57 6.16
C LEU A 256 -34.86 9.97 5.93
N PHE A 257 -34.29 10.82 6.79
CA PHE A 257 -32.88 11.21 6.70
C PHE A 257 -31.94 10.01 6.86
N GLY A 258 -32.21 9.09 7.80
CA GLY A 258 -31.43 7.86 7.92
C GLY A 258 -31.51 6.97 6.68
N GLY A 259 -32.67 6.95 6.00
CA GLY A 259 -32.85 6.31 4.70
C GLY A 259 -32.00 6.97 3.61
N LEU A 260 -32.07 8.31 3.50
CA LEU A 260 -31.29 9.09 2.55
C LEU A 260 -29.78 8.87 2.71
N VAL A 261 -29.26 8.93 3.95
CA VAL A 261 -27.83 8.64 4.24
C VAL A 261 -27.45 7.24 3.77
N THR A 262 -28.33 6.25 3.96
CA THR A 262 -28.09 4.88 3.48
C THR A 262 -28.04 4.83 1.96
N VAL A 263 -29.00 5.45 1.27
CA VAL A 263 -29.04 5.52 -0.20
C VAL A 263 -27.79 6.20 -0.75
N LEU A 264 -27.41 7.37 -0.21
CA LEU A 264 -26.22 8.09 -0.63
C LEU A 264 -24.93 7.29 -0.43
N ALA A 265 -24.82 6.53 0.67
CA ALA A 265 -23.67 5.68 0.92
C ALA A 265 -23.54 4.55 -0.12
N TYR A 266 -24.66 3.95 -0.54
CA TYR A 266 -24.64 2.94 -1.61
C TYR A 266 -24.42 3.57 -2.98
N LEU A 267 -25.00 4.74 -3.25
CA LEU A 267 -24.78 5.49 -4.49
C LEU A 267 -23.30 5.88 -4.64
N TRP A 268 -22.61 6.20 -3.53
CA TRP A 268 -21.17 6.46 -3.55
C TRP A 268 -20.35 5.28 -4.10
N LEU A 269 -20.81 4.03 -3.98
CA LEU A 269 -20.12 2.86 -4.54
C LEU A 269 -20.09 2.84 -6.08
N VAL A 270 -20.98 3.60 -6.75
CA VAL A 270 -20.95 3.72 -8.22
C VAL A 270 -19.63 4.32 -8.70
N PHE A 271 -19.08 5.27 -7.94
CA PHE A 271 -17.82 5.92 -8.29
C PHE A 271 -16.63 4.95 -8.38
N PRO A 272 -16.27 4.21 -7.30
CA PRO A 272 -15.14 3.30 -7.37
C PRO A 272 -15.39 2.13 -8.32
N ILE A 273 -16.64 1.64 -8.45
CA ILE A 273 -17.00 0.64 -9.48
C ILE A 273 -16.70 1.16 -10.89
N TYR A 274 -17.10 2.39 -11.19
CA TYR A 274 -16.84 2.99 -12.50
C TYR A 274 -15.33 3.06 -12.78
N ARG A 275 -14.54 3.48 -11.79
CA ARG A 275 -13.07 3.55 -11.92
C ARG A 275 -12.43 2.18 -12.08
N ASP A 276 -12.87 1.17 -11.35
CA ASP A 276 -12.36 -0.19 -11.47
C ASP A 276 -12.69 -0.80 -12.84
N VAL A 277 -13.89 -0.54 -13.39
CA VAL A 277 -14.28 -0.97 -14.74
C VAL A 277 -13.42 -0.28 -15.80
N ASP A 278 -13.21 1.03 -15.68
CA ASP A 278 -12.34 1.79 -16.59
C ASP A 278 -10.90 1.27 -16.54
N TYR A 279 -10.37 1.05 -15.34
CA TYR A 279 -9.05 0.49 -15.14
C TYR A 279 -8.94 -0.94 -15.68
N ALA A 280 -9.92 -1.80 -15.45
CA ALA A 280 -9.95 -3.15 -16.02
C ALA A 280 -9.92 -3.13 -17.56
N ARG A 281 -10.68 -2.22 -18.19
CA ARG A 281 -10.62 -2.00 -19.65
C ARG A 281 -9.22 -1.57 -20.10
N SER A 282 -8.59 -0.65 -19.38
CA SER A 282 -7.21 -0.25 -19.68
C SER A 282 -6.23 -1.40 -19.55
N ILE A 283 -6.38 -2.30 -18.55
CA ILE A 283 -5.50 -3.46 -18.39
C ILE A 283 -5.69 -4.46 -19.52
N ILE A 284 -6.92 -4.70 -19.93
CA ILE A 284 -7.21 -5.63 -21.03
C ILE A 284 -6.62 -5.08 -22.34
N ALA A 285 -6.75 -3.77 -22.59
CA ALA A 285 -6.28 -3.13 -23.81
C ALA A 285 -4.75 -2.90 -23.83
N GLU A 286 -4.17 -2.46 -22.72
CA GLU A 286 -2.80 -1.97 -22.62
C GLU A 286 -1.88 -2.89 -21.79
N GLY A 287 -2.41 -3.90 -21.09
CA GLY A 287 -1.68 -4.74 -20.15
C GLY A 287 -1.69 -4.20 -18.71
N GLY A 288 -1.28 -5.04 -17.74
CA GLY A 288 -1.31 -4.73 -16.29
C GLY A 288 -0.24 -3.75 -15.80
N GLY A 289 0.37 -2.98 -16.72
CA GLY A 289 1.57 -2.20 -16.44
C GLY A 289 2.85 -3.05 -16.33
N GLY A 290 3.95 -2.40 -15.93
CA GLY A 290 5.27 -3.03 -15.85
C GLY A 290 5.66 -3.71 -17.16
N TYR A 291 6.32 -4.87 -17.08
CA TYR A 291 6.71 -5.67 -18.25
C TYR A 291 5.55 -6.43 -18.89
N THR A 292 4.31 -6.30 -18.41
CA THR A 292 3.13 -6.91 -19.07
C THR A 292 2.43 -5.92 -20.01
N ALA A 293 2.87 -4.66 -20.02
CA ALA A 293 2.31 -3.63 -20.86
C ALA A 293 2.52 -3.94 -22.35
N ARG A 294 1.58 -3.49 -23.17
CA ARG A 294 1.50 -3.78 -24.60
C ARG A 294 2.78 -3.40 -25.34
N HIS A 295 3.36 -2.24 -25.03
CA HIS A 295 4.60 -1.77 -25.67
C HIS A 295 5.79 -2.70 -25.43
N TRP A 296 5.88 -3.37 -24.28
CA TRP A 296 6.90 -4.41 -24.06
C TRP A 296 6.60 -5.68 -24.84
N ARG A 297 5.35 -6.14 -24.80
CA ARG A 297 4.90 -7.37 -25.49
C ARG A 297 5.02 -7.28 -27.01
N GLU A 298 4.76 -6.11 -27.57
CA GLU A 298 4.79 -5.87 -29.01
C GLU A 298 6.15 -5.39 -29.51
N SER A 299 7.11 -5.09 -28.60
CA SER A 299 8.41 -4.52 -28.94
C SER A 299 9.14 -5.35 -29.99
N GLN A 300 9.48 -4.69 -31.09
CA GLN A 300 10.25 -5.28 -32.17
C GLN A 300 11.70 -5.50 -31.73
N THR A 301 12.25 -4.59 -30.92
CA THR A 301 13.59 -4.75 -30.33
C THR A 301 13.69 -6.05 -29.53
N LEU A 302 12.70 -6.39 -28.71
CA LEU A 302 12.72 -7.64 -27.93
C LEU A 302 12.59 -8.88 -28.81
N LYS A 303 11.77 -8.83 -29.88
CA LYS A 303 11.63 -9.93 -30.85
C LYS A 303 12.94 -10.17 -31.61
N GLU A 304 13.61 -9.11 -32.05
CA GLU A 304 14.92 -9.21 -32.72
C GLU A 304 15.98 -9.72 -31.77
N LEU A 305 16.00 -9.24 -30.53
CA LEU A 305 16.96 -9.66 -29.51
C LEU A 305 16.82 -11.15 -29.14
N ALA A 306 15.61 -11.72 -29.24
CA ALA A 306 15.39 -13.14 -29.06
C ALA A 306 16.07 -13.99 -30.15
N SER A 307 16.27 -13.45 -31.35
CA SER A 307 16.89 -14.15 -32.49
C SER A 307 18.43 -14.05 -32.55
N ILE A 308 19.03 -13.05 -31.89
CA ILE A 308 20.48 -12.80 -31.96
C ILE A 308 21.21 -13.65 -30.92
N GLY A 309 22.02 -14.64 -31.31
CA GLY A 309 22.81 -15.48 -30.37
C GLY A 309 24.18 -14.91 -29.99
N GLY A 310 24.79 -15.45 -28.92
CA GLY A 310 26.24 -15.38 -28.66
C GLY A 310 26.83 -14.09 -28.08
N GLN A 311 26.06 -13.01 -27.96
CA GLN A 311 26.55 -11.72 -27.46
C GLN A 311 26.15 -11.44 -26.01
N THR A 312 27.00 -10.74 -25.26
CA THR A 312 26.67 -10.24 -23.92
C THR A 312 25.73 -9.04 -24.04
N ILE A 313 24.52 -9.13 -23.48
CA ILE A 313 23.55 -8.02 -23.55
C ILE A 313 23.78 -7.06 -22.39
N LEU A 314 23.94 -5.78 -22.71
CA LEU A 314 23.83 -4.66 -21.78
C LEU A 314 22.50 -3.96 -22.00
N SER A 315 21.72 -3.70 -20.95
CA SER A 315 20.44 -3.01 -21.10
C SER A 315 20.08 -2.12 -19.92
N ASN A 316 19.30 -1.06 -20.20
CA ASN A 316 18.64 -0.25 -19.19
C ASN A 316 17.36 -0.91 -18.62
N ALA A 317 16.90 -2.01 -19.23
CA ALA A 317 15.79 -2.81 -18.72
C ALA A 317 16.13 -4.32 -18.78
N PRO A 318 17.15 -4.77 -18.01
CA PRO A 318 17.62 -6.16 -18.10
C PRO A 318 16.55 -7.19 -17.73
N ALA A 319 15.64 -6.84 -16.82
CA ALA A 319 14.52 -7.71 -16.45
C ALA A 319 13.49 -7.86 -17.57
N ALA A 320 13.27 -6.84 -18.41
CA ALA A 320 12.41 -6.95 -19.59
C ALA A 320 13.00 -7.93 -20.61
N VAL A 321 14.31 -7.82 -20.86
CA VAL A 321 15.05 -8.74 -21.74
C VAL A 321 14.88 -10.17 -21.24
N TYR A 322 15.15 -10.42 -19.96
CA TYR A 322 14.99 -11.75 -19.38
C TYR A 322 13.56 -12.28 -19.49
N PHE A 323 12.56 -11.46 -19.18
CA PHE A 323 11.15 -11.85 -19.20
C PHE A 323 10.68 -12.29 -20.60
N TYR A 324 11.11 -11.59 -21.66
CA TYR A 324 10.63 -11.84 -23.02
C TYR A 324 11.51 -12.77 -23.84
N THR A 325 12.82 -12.80 -23.59
CA THR A 325 13.76 -13.57 -24.40
C THR A 325 14.38 -14.74 -23.65
N GLY A 326 14.18 -14.86 -22.34
CA GLY A 326 14.84 -15.84 -21.47
C GLY A 326 16.35 -15.61 -21.30
N ARG A 327 16.88 -14.49 -21.79
CA ARG A 327 18.33 -14.20 -21.79
C ARG A 327 18.68 -13.25 -20.65
N THR A 328 19.83 -13.46 -20.05
CA THR A 328 20.34 -12.53 -19.04
C THR A 328 20.94 -11.31 -19.73
N ALA A 329 20.64 -10.14 -19.18
CA ALA A 329 21.26 -8.88 -19.56
C ALA A 329 21.87 -8.24 -18.32
N ARG A 330 23.03 -7.60 -18.48
CA ARG A 330 23.65 -6.82 -17.42
C ARG A 330 23.03 -5.42 -17.41
N SER A 331 22.68 -4.95 -16.22
CA SER A 331 22.20 -3.57 -16.08
C SER A 331 23.30 -2.60 -16.47
N VAL A 332 22.99 -1.65 -17.33
CA VAL A 332 23.84 -0.47 -17.49
C VAL A 332 23.71 0.43 -16.25
N PRO A 333 24.79 1.12 -15.83
CA PRO A 333 24.75 1.99 -14.68
C PRO A 333 23.73 3.11 -14.87
N PHE A 334 22.66 3.10 -14.08
CA PHE A 334 21.66 4.16 -14.08
C PHE A 334 22.13 5.26 -13.13
N GLN A 335 22.99 6.16 -13.60
CA GLN A 335 23.45 7.31 -12.80
C GLN A 335 22.81 8.61 -13.26
N TRP A 336 22.20 9.33 -12.32
CA TRP A 336 21.57 10.63 -12.52
C TRP A 336 22.54 11.78 -12.85
N LYS A 337 23.86 11.57 -12.68
CA LYS A 337 24.90 12.57 -12.93
C LYS A 337 25.74 12.18 -14.14
N ARG A 338 25.86 13.10 -15.09
CA ARG A 338 26.52 12.91 -16.39
C ARG A 338 28.02 12.63 -16.28
N ASP A 339 28.68 13.21 -15.28
CA ASP A 339 30.15 13.33 -15.24
C ASP A 339 30.86 12.14 -14.58
N SER A 340 30.12 11.11 -14.14
CA SER A 340 30.68 9.99 -13.40
C SER A 340 30.11 8.63 -13.82
N ILE A 341 29.61 8.49 -15.05
CA ILE A 341 29.06 7.22 -15.53
C ILE A 341 30.24 6.25 -15.69
N PRO A 342 30.40 5.22 -14.82
CA PRO A 342 31.44 4.24 -15.04
C PRO A 342 31.08 3.47 -16.31
N CYS A 343 32.01 3.40 -17.28
CA CYS A 343 31.83 2.47 -18.40
C CYS A 343 31.72 1.05 -17.80
N PRO A 344 30.71 0.26 -18.19
CA PRO A 344 30.65 -1.12 -17.76
C PRO A 344 31.95 -1.80 -18.17
N GLN A 345 32.61 -2.45 -17.21
CA GLN A 345 33.84 -3.22 -17.43
C GLN A 345 33.47 -4.47 -18.25
N VAL A 346 33.37 -4.30 -19.56
CA VAL A 346 33.19 -5.39 -20.52
C VAL A 346 34.56 -5.74 -21.05
N SER A 347 34.93 -7.03 -20.99
CA SER A 347 36.18 -7.47 -21.59
C SER A 347 36.13 -7.21 -23.10
N VAL A 348 37.21 -6.66 -23.66
CA VAL A 348 37.28 -6.31 -25.09
C VAL A 348 37.11 -7.54 -26.00
N GLN A 349 37.25 -8.75 -25.44
CA GLN A 349 37.08 -10.02 -26.17
C GLN A 349 35.61 -10.46 -26.31
N ASP A 350 34.69 -9.95 -25.48
CA ASP A 350 33.27 -10.28 -25.58
C ASP A 350 32.56 -9.27 -26.48
N SER A 351 32.00 -9.73 -27.61
CA SER A 351 31.08 -8.91 -28.40
C SER A 351 29.85 -8.59 -27.54
N ALA A 352 29.79 -7.38 -27.01
CA ALA A 352 28.68 -6.90 -26.20
C ALA A 352 27.71 -6.04 -27.02
N LEU A 353 26.43 -6.22 -26.72
CA LEU A 353 25.32 -5.57 -27.39
C LEU A 353 24.60 -4.64 -26.43
N LEU A 354 24.60 -3.34 -26.73
CA LEU A 354 23.84 -2.36 -25.95
C LEU A 354 22.40 -2.24 -26.48
N VAL A 355 21.44 -2.58 -25.63
CA VAL A 355 20.00 -2.48 -25.90
C VAL A 355 19.39 -1.43 -24.98
N TRP A 356 18.89 -0.35 -25.57
CA TRP A 356 18.33 0.77 -24.81
C TRP A 356 16.87 1.01 -25.16
N PHE A 357 15.99 0.78 -24.20
CA PHE A 357 14.56 1.07 -24.32
C PHE A 357 14.31 2.54 -24.02
N LEU A 358 13.68 3.25 -24.96
CA LEU A 358 13.30 4.64 -24.76
C LEU A 358 12.07 4.72 -23.84
N PRO A 359 11.94 5.77 -23.03
CA PRO A 359 10.76 5.98 -22.23
C PRO A 359 9.56 6.20 -23.16
N GLY A 360 8.57 5.31 -23.11
CA GLY A 360 7.33 5.48 -23.87
C GLY A 360 6.52 6.69 -23.41
N ALA A 361 5.49 7.06 -24.17
CA ALA A 361 4.62 8.21 -23.88
C ALA A 361 3.92 8.14 -22.50
N HIS A 362 3.79 6.93 -21.93
CA HIS A 362 3.19 6.64 -20.63
C HIS A 362 4.10 7.00 -19.44
N TRP A 363 5.40 7.20 -19.66
CA TRP A 363 6.30 7.64 -18.60
C TRP A 363 5.93 9.08 -18.19
N SER A 364 5.93 9.36 -16.88
CA SER A 364 5.68 10.70 -16.35
C SER A 364 6.59 11.72 -17.06
N LYS A 365 6.12 12.97 -17.25
CA LYS A 365 6.95 14.02 -17.89
C LYS A 365 8.31 14.17 -17.21
N GLU A 366 8.35 13.94 -15.91
CA GLU A 366 9.57 13.96 -15.12
C GLU A 366 10.48 12.78 -15.47
N ASN A 367 9.96 11.55 -15.54
CA ASN A 367 10.76 10.38 -15.92
C ASN A 367 11.22 10.43 -17.39
N ARG A 368 10.43 11.05 -18.28
CA ARG A 368 10.87 11.37 -19.64
C ARG A 368 12.06 12.33 -19.67
N ARG A 369 12.02 13.44 -18.92
CA ARG A 369 13.15 14.39 -18.83
C ARG A 369 14.39 13.73 -18.24
N LYS A 370 14.19 12.96 -17.18
CA LYS A 370 15.19 12.21 -16.44
C LYS A 370 15.92 11.18 -17.33
N ASN A 371 15.19 10.36 -18.08
CA ASN A 371 15.78 9.37 -18.98
C ASN A 371 16.31 9.97 -20.29
N ALA A 372 15.78 11.12 -20.74
CA ALA A 372 16.31 11.83 -21.90
C ALA A 372 17.72 12.39 -21.65
N MET A 373 18.14 12.58 -20.40
CA MET A 373 19.48 13.10 -20.08
C MET A 373 20.59 12.04 -20.24
N ILE A 374 20.26 10.75 -20.23
CA ILE A 374 21.21 9.65 -20.43
C ILE A 374 20.88 8.98 -21.76
N THR A 375 21.22 9.65 -22.85
CA THR A 375 21.02 9.06 -24.18
C THR A 375 22.09 8.00 -24.48
N PRO A 376 21.77 6.98 -25.29
CA PRO A 376 22.73 5.99 -25.80
C PRO A 376 24.01 6.61 -26.39
N ARG A 377 23.92 7.85 -26.87
CA ARG A 377 25.02 8.64 -27.42
C ARG A 377 26.20 8.80 -26.46
N ILE A 378 25.94 8.91 -25.14
CA ILE A 378 27.01 9.05 -24.15
C ILE A 378 27.82 7.75 -24.03
N TYR A 379 27.15 6.59 -24.05
CA TYR A 379 27.84 5.29 -23.99
C TYR A 379 28.57 4.95 -25.29
N ASP A 380 28.05 5.41 -26.44
CA ASP A 380 28.69 5.25 -27.74
C ASP A 380 30.00 6.08 -27.80
N GLU A 381 29.91 7.37 -27.47
CA GLU A 381 31.04 8.31 -27.53
C GLU A 381 32.10 8.09 -26.44
N HIS A 382 31.72 7.60 -25.25
CA HIS A 382 32.67 7.38 -24.14
C HIS A 382 33.13 5.93 -23.95
N CYS A 383 32.36 4.92 -24.38
CA CYS A 383 32.66 3.52 -24.10
C CYS A 383 32.83 2.63 -25.35
N GLY A 384 32.66 3.14 -26.59
CA GLY A 384 32.98 2.42 -27.82
C GLY A 384 32.11 1.18 -28.13
N LEU A 385 30.87 1.16 -27.64
CA LEU A 385 29.97 0.00 -27.76
C LEU A 385 29.25 -0.05 -29.13
N LYS A 386 29.28 -1.22 -29.81
CA LYS A 386 28.51 -1.43 -31.06
C LYS A 386 27.00 -1.41 -30.79
N ARG A 387 26.27 -0.69 -31.65
CA ARG A 387 24.86 -0.33 -31.46
C ARG A 387 23.91 -1.23 -32.26
N LEU A 388 22.90 -1.82 -31.60
CA LEU A 388 21.62 -2.07 -32.29
C LEU A 388 20.83 -0.76 -32.25
N ARG A 389 20.36 -0.30 -33.41
CA ARG A 389 19.56 0.93 -33.51
C ARG A 389 18.36 0.80 -32.58
N ALA A 390 18.22 1.74 -31.65
CA ALA A 390 16.99 1.92 -30.90
C ALA A 390 15.85 2.14 -31.90
N THR A 391 14.98 1.16 -32.08
CA THR A 391 13.69 1.42 -32.72
C THR A 391 12.88 2.28 -31.75
N LYS A 392 12.23 3.32 -32.28
CA LYS A 392 11.19 4.03 -31.52
C LYS A 392 10.01 3.08 -31.44
N ASP A 393 10.00 2.22 -30.45
CA ASP A 393 8.82 1.45 -30.02
C ASP A 393 8.01 2.27 -29.01
#